data_AF-A0A3D3SE52-F1
#
_entry.id   AF-A0A3D3SE52-F1
#
_cell.length_a   1.000
_cell.length_b   1.000
_cell.length_c   1.000
_cell.angle_alpha   90.00
_cell.angle_beta   90.00
_cell.angle_gamma   90.00
#
_symmetry.space_group_name_H-M   'P 1'
#
loop_
_entity.id
_entity.type
_entity.pdbx_description
1 polymer ?
#
loop_
_entity_poly.entity_id
_entity_poly.type
_entity_poly.pdbx_seq_one_letter_code
_entity_poly.pdbx_strand_id
1 'polypeptide(L)'
;TPAYIIAVTIGGPAMMALGIDVLPAHLFVFYFAIMAEVTPPVCIASYCGAAIAGTKPLATGVESSLIAIMGYLIPFIFVYNSALILRGTALDILATFILGIIISGLWAATFSGYLFRTMNMIARILLGLVTSGLVVLVCNVKIMTQLGPQIAIIVVGLIALIIFFILNKKAVQASKAALA
;
A
#
# COMPACT_ATOMS: atom_id res chain seq x y z
N THR A 1 7.43 10.76 -16.15
CA THR A 1 8.08 9.75 -17.01
C THR A 1 7.55 9.87 -18.42
N PRO A 2 8.31 9.52 -19.47
CA PRO A 2 7.79 9.49 -20.85
C PRO A 2 6.51 8.64 -20.97
N ALA A 3 6.42 7.55 -20.21
CA ALA A 3 5.24 6.70 -20.10
C ALA A 3 3.97 7.47 -19.68
N TYR A 4 4.06 8.40 -18.72
CA TYR A 4 2.91 9.23 -18.31
C TYR A 4 2.41 10.13 -19.44
N ILE A 5 3.32 10.81 -20.18
CA ILE A 5 2.92 11.72 -21.26
C ILE A 5 2.14 10.96 -22.33
N ILE A 6 2.57 9.75 -22.66
CA ILE A 6 1.85 8.90 -23.61
C ILE A 6 0.52 8.42 -22.99
N ALA A 7 0.54 7.86 -21.79
CA ALA A 7 -0.64 7.29 -21.15
C ALA A 7 -1.75 8.32 -20.87
N VAL A 8 -1.40 9.56 -20.51
CA VAL A 8 -2.39 10.59 -20.14
C VAL A 8 -3.19 11.10 -21.33
N THR A 9 -2.65 11.02 -22.56
CA THR A 9 -3.39 11.42 -23.78
C THR A 9 -4.64 10.59 -24.00
N ILE A 10 -4.65 9.35 -23.53
CA ILE A 10 -5.80 8.43 -23.64
C ILE A 10 -6.49 8.29 -22.27
N GLY A 11 -5.70 8.03 -21.22
CA GLY A 11 -6.21 7.73 -19.88
C GLY A 11 -6.83 8.93 -19.17
N GLY A 12 -6.29 10.15 -19.38
CA GLY A 12 -6.83 11.37 -18.77
C GLY A 12 -8.28 11.65 -19.20
N PRO A 13 -8.55 11.78 -20.51
CA PRO A 13 -9.90 11.97 -21.03
C PRO A 13 -10.86 10.84 -20.64
N ALA A 14 -10.40 9.58 -20.65
CA ALA A 14 -11.22 8.44 -20.25
C ALA A 14 -11.65 8.52 -18.77
N MET A 15 -10.75 8.86 -17.86
CA MET A 15 -11.08 9.05 -16.44
C MET A 15 -12.03 10.23 -16.23
N MET A 16 -11.80 11.35 -16.92
CA MET A 16 -12.68 12.52 -16.85
C MET A 16 -14.09 12.21 -17.39
N ALA A 17 -14.21 11.39 -18.43
CA ALA A 17 -15.49 10.92 -18.97
C ALA A 17 -16.28 10.04 -17.97
N LEU A 18 -15.58 9.40 -17.02
CA LEU A 18 -16.19 8.68 -15.90
C LEU A 18 -16.61 9.60 -14.73
N GLY A 19 -16.49 10.91 -14.90
CA GLY A 19 -16.83 11.91 -13.87
C GLY A 19 -15.76 12.11 -12.80
N ILE A 20 -14.54 11.59 -13.02
CA ILE A 20 -13.42 11.78 -12.09
C ILE A 20 -12.83 13.18 -12.31
N ASP A 21 -12.61 13.90 -11.21
CA ASP A 21 -12.05 15.25 -11.23
C ASP A 21 -10.63 15.27 -11.82
N VAL A 22 -10.22 16.41 -12.38
CA VAL A 22 -8.99 16.52 -13.20
C VAL A 22 -7.75 16.07 -12.43
N LEU A 23 -7.59 16.55 -11.19
CA LEU A 23 -6.40 16.23 -10.39
C LEU A 23 -6.27 14.72 -10.06
N PRO A 24 -7.29 14.05 -9.48
CA PRO A 24 -7.26 12.60 -9.30
C PRO A 24 -7.03 11.83 -10.61
N ALA A 25 -7.62 12.25 -11.73
CA ALA A 25 -7.44 11.59 -13.02
C ALA A 25 -5.98 11.61 -13.48
N HIS A 26 -5.34 12.79 -13.43
CA HIS A 26 -3.92 12.92 -13.78
C HIS A 26 -3.01 12.16 -12.81
N LEU A 27 -3.29 12.21 -11.51
CA LEU A 27 -2.54 11.45 -10.50
C LEU A 27 -2.69 9.94 -10.69
N PHE A 28 -3.88 9.46 -11.05
CA PHE A 28 -4.15 8.05 -11.31
C PHE A 28 -3.25 7.53 -12.44
N VAL A 29 -3.26 8.22 -13.59
CA VAL A 29 -2.44 7.83 -14.74
C VAL A 29 -0.95 7.96 -14.43
N PHE A 30 -0.53 9.04 -13.75
CA PHE A 30 0.85 9.23 -13.34
C PHE A 30 1.34 8.12 -12.41
N TYR A 31 0.53 7.75 -11.43
CA TYR A 31 0.85 6.71 -10.46
C TYR A 31 1.00 5.35 -11.15
N PHE A 32 0.06 4.98 -12.03
CA PHE A 32 0.18 3.74 -12.82
C PHE A 32 1.37 3.73 -13.75
N ALA A 33 1.74 4.88 -14.33
CA ALA A 33 2.94 4.98 -15.17
C ALA A 33 4.23 4.73 -14.39
N ILE A 34 4.28 5.06 -13.09
CA ILE A 34 5.41 4.72 -12.20
C ILE A 34 5.34 3.24 -11.79
N MET A 35 4.17 2.76 -11.37
CA MET A 35 4.01 1.38 -10.92
C MET A 35 4.26 0.35 -12.02
N ALA A 36 4.06 0.72 -13.29
CA ALA A 36 4.39 -0.14 -14.43
C ALA A 36 5.87 -0.56 -14.46
N GLU A 37 6.76 0.20 -13.81
CA GLU A 37 8.18 -0.17 -13.69
C GLU A 37 8.45 -1.22 -12.60
N VAL A 38 7.44 -1.63 -11.81
CA VAL A 38 7.60 -2.65 -10.77
C VAL A 38 7.32 -4.06 -11.30
N THR A 39 6.60 -4.21 -12.43
CA THR A 39 6.27 -5.53 -13.00
C THR A 39 7.39 -6.11 -13.88
N PRO A 40 7.66 -7.43 -13.79
CA PRO A 40 8.43 -8.14 -14.80
C PRO A 40 7.77 -8.04 -16.18
N PRO A 41 8.55 -7.87 -17.27
CA PRO A 41 10.01 -7.94 -17.35
C PRO A 41 10.76 -6.62 -17.14
N VAL A 42 10.08 -5.51 -16.84
CA VAL A 42 10.69 -4.16 -16.85
C VAL A 42 11.42 -3.82 -15.55
N CYS A 43 11.08 -4.45 -14.42
CA CYS A 43 11.53 -4.12 -13.06
C CYS A 43 13.04 -3.99 -12.77
N ILE A 44 13.65 -2.91 -13.27
CA ILE A 44 15.10 -2.65 -13.27
C ILE A 44 15.65 -2.60 -11.84
N ALA A 45 14.96 -1.92 -10.92
CA ALA A 45 15.41 -1.79 -9.53
C ALA A 45 15.52 -3.16 -8.83
N SER A 46 14.53 -4.02 -9.02
CA SER A 46 14.53 -5.38 -8.47
C SER A 46 15.60 -6.25 -9.12
N TYR A 47 15.85 -6.08 -10.42
CA TYR A 47 16.90 -6.82 -11.14
C TYR A 47 18.31 -6.40 -10.72
N CYS A 48 18.53 -5.10 -10.50
CA CYS A 48 19.78 -4.60 -9.92
C CYS A 48 19.98 -5.15 -8.50
N GLY A 49 18.91 -5.16 -7.68
CA GLY A 49 18.95 -5.76 -6.35
C GLY A 49 19.28 -7.25 -6.38
N ALA A 50 18.72 -7.99 -7.35
CA ALA A 50 19.02 -9.41 -7.55
C ALA A 50 20.49 -9.65 -7.94
N ALA A 51 21.09 -8.78 -8.76
CA ALA A 51 22.49 -8.88 -9.13
C ALA A 51 23.42 -8.69 -7.92
N ILE A 52 23.08 -7.79 -7.00
CA ILE A 52 23.83 -7.58 -5.74
C ILE A 52 23.65 -8.78 -4.80
N ALA A 53 22.43 -9.32 -4.71
CA ALA A 53 22.09 -10.43 -3.82
C ALA A 53 22.50 -11.81 -4.36
N GLY A 54 22.94 -11.92 -5.61
CA GLY A 54 23.26 -13.18 -6.27
C GLY A 54 22.04 -14.06 -6.56
N THR A 55 20.84 -13.48 -6.65
CA THR A 55 19.58 -14.21 -6.91
C THR A 55 19.16 -14.12 -8.37
N LYS A 56 18.23 -14.99 -8.79
CA LYS A 56 17.67 -14.95 -10.16
C LYS A 56 16.84 -13.68 -10.37
N PRO A 57 17.18 -12.79 -11.32
CA PRO A 57 16.48 -11.50 -11.49
C PRO A 57 14.97 -11.64 -11.65
N LEU A 58 14.53 -12.55 -12.53
CA LEU A 58 13.09 -12.75 -12.78
C LEU A 58 12.34 -13.19 -11.51
N ALA A 59 12.91 -14.09 -10.71
CA ALA A 59 12.28 -14.54 -9.47
C ALA A 59 12.16 -13.39 -8.46
N THR A 60 13.23 -12.61 -8.27
CA THR A 60 13.20 -11.42 -7.40
C THR A 60 12.19 -10.38 -7.88
N GLY A 61 12.07 -10.15 -9.20
CA GLY A 61 11.10 -9.23 -9.77
C GLY A 61 9.65 -9.66 -9.53
N VAL A 62 9.36 -10.96 -9.63
CA VAL A 62 8.04 -11.52 -9.31
C VAL A 62 7.72 -11.32 -7.83
N GLU A 63 8.63 -11.70 -6.93
CA GLU A 63 8.43 -11.51 -5.48
C GLU A 63 8.23 -10.05 -5.10
N SER A 64 9.03 -9.13 -5.66
CA SER A 64 8.86 -7.69 -5.41
C SER A 64 7.51 -7.18 -5.91
N SER A 65 7.03 -7.68 -7.06
CA SER A 65 5.73 -7.29 -7.61
C SER A 65 4.58 -7.75 -6.74
N LEU A 66 4.65 -8.96 -6.18
CA LEU A 66 3.63 -9.51 -5.29
C LEU A 66 3.50 -8.68 -4.02
N ILE A 67 4.64 -8.29 -3.41
CA ILE A 67 4.63 -7.42 -2.23
C ILE A 67 4.11 -6.02 -2.60
N ALA A 68 4.42 -5.53 -3.80
CA ALA A 68 3.98 -4.23 -4.30
C ALA A 68 2.52 -4.16 -4.76
N ILE A 69 1.73 -5.23 -4.66
CA ILE A 69 0.31 -5.25 -5.07
C ILE A 69 -0.48 -4.10 -4.44
N MET A 70 -0.20 -3.78 -3.16
CA MET A 70 -0.86 -2.67 -2.47
C MET A 70 -0.66 -1.34 -3.21
N GLY A 71 0.51 -1.13 -3.81
CA GLY A 71 0.79 0.06 -4.60
C GLY A 71 -0.24 0.26 -5.70
N TYR A 72 -0.66 -0.80 -6.40
CA TYR A 72 -1.67 -0.73 -7.46
C TYR A 72 -3.08 -0.40 -6.96
N LEU A 73 -3.37 -0.62 -5.68
CA LEU A 73 -4.66 -0.30 -5.08
C LEU A 73 -4.80 1.19 -4.71
N ILE A 74 -3.69 1.86 -4.38
CA ILE A 74 -3.68 3.26 -3.93
C ILE A 74 -4.40 4.21 -4.90
N PRO A 75 -4.21 4.12 -6.23
CA PRO A 75 -4.95 4.92 -7.20
C PRO A 75 -6.47 4.81 -7.09
N PHE A 76 -6.97 3.59 -6.89
CA PHE A 76 -8.40 3.39 -6.72
C PHE A 76 -8.87 4.00 -5.40
N ILE A 77 -8.09 3.83 -4.32
CA ILE A 77 -8.45 4.36 -3.00
C ILE A 77 -8.62 5.88 -3.05
N PHE A 78 -7.70 6.64 -3.66
CA PHE A 78 -7.82 8.10 -3.67
C PHE A 78 -8.88 8.64 -4.62
N VAL A 79 -9.29 7.86 -5.64
CA VAL A 79 -10.44 8.19 -6.49
C VAL A 79 -11.74 8.14 -5.67
N TYR A 80 -11.87 7.15 -4.78
CA TYR A 80 -13.03 7.04 -3.89
C TYR A 80 -12.93 7.94 -2.65
N ASN A 81 -11.74 8.08 -2.06
CA ASN A 81 -11.49 8.85 -0.85
C ASN A 81 -10.42 9.93 -1.09
N SER A 82 -10.88 11.15 -1.37
CA SER A 82 -10.01 12.30 -1.66
C SER A 82 -9.14 12.75 -0.48
N ALA A 83 -9.35 12.24 0.73
CA ALA A 83 -8.50 12.57 1.87
C ALA A 83 -7.04 12.12 1.67
N LEU A 84 -6.82 11.07 0.87
CA LEU A 84 -5.48 10.58 0.55
C LEU A 84 -4.69 11.54 -0.36
N ILE A 85 -5.37 12.42 -1.12
CA ILE A 85 -4.76 13.52 -1.88
C ILE A 85 -4.87 14.86 -1.12
N LEU A 86 -4.98 14.80 0.21
CA LEU A 86 -5.06 15.95 1.12
C LEU A 86 -6.27 16.85 0.88
N ARG A 87 -7.36 16.30 0.32
CA ARG A 87 -8.65 17.00 0.16
C ARG A 87 -9.67 16.43 1.14
N GLY A 88 -9.98 17.19 2.19
CA GLY A 88 -10.91 16.80 3.24
C GLY A 88 -10.65 17.59 4.52
N THR A 89 -11.30 17.22 5.62
CA THR A 89 -10.96 17.78 6.92
C THR A 89 -9.60 17.22 7.39
N ALA A 90 -8.93 17.93 8.31
CA ALA A 90 -7.67 17.44 8.89
C ALA A 90 -7.84 16.05 9.55
N LEU A 91 -9.02 15.77 10.11
CA LEU A 91 -9.34 14.47 10.69
C LEU A 91 -9.50 13.37 9.63
N ASP A 92 -10.18 13.66 8.51
CA ASP A 92 -10.31 12.72 7.39
C ASP A 92 -8.94 12.31 6.86
N ILE A 93 -8.07 13.32 6.64
CA ILE A 93 -6.72 13.14 6.12
C ILE A 93 -5.89 12.29 7.09
N LEU A 94 -5.89 12.65 8.38
CA LEU A 94 -5.10 11.92 9.38
C LEU A 94 -5.57 10.48 9.57
N ALA A 95 -6.88 10.25 9.66
CA ALA A 95 -7.45 8.91 9.82
C ALA A 95 -7.16 8.04 8.58
N THR A 96 -7.36 8.58 7.38
CA THR A 96 -7.08 7.88 6.11
C THR A 96 -5.60 7.58 5.94
N PHE A 97 -4.72 8.50 6.33
CA PHE A 97 -3.27 8.32 6.27
C PHE A 97 -2.78 7.22 7.21
N ILE A 98 -3.18 7.25 8.49
CA ILE A 98 -2.82 6.23 9.48
C ILE A 98 -3.31 4.85 9.02
N LEU A 99 -4.55 4.78 8.56
CA LEU A 99 -5.13 3.53 8.07
C LEU A 99 -4.42 3.03 6.81
N GLY A 100 -4.03 3.92 5.90
CA GLY A 100 -3.22 3.59 4.72
C GLY A 100 -1.87 2.97 5.07
N ILE A 101 -1.16 3.50 6.07
CA ILE A 101 0.09 2.92 6.57
C ILE A 101 -0.15 1.50 7.08
N ILE A 102 -1.18 1.30 7.91
CA ILE A 102 -1.50 -0.02 8.48
C ILE A 102 -1.83 -1.01 7.37
N ILE A 103 -2.70 -0.65 6.44
CA ILE A 103 -3.08 -1.51 5.31
C ILE A 103 -1.84 -1.90 4.51
N SER A 104 -0.94 -0.94 4.20
CA SER A 104 0.27 -1.23 3.43
C SER A 104 1.19 -2.24 4.11
N GLY A 105 1.39 -2.11 5.43
CA GLY A 105 2.21 -3.05 6.20
C GLY A 105 1.58 -4.44 6.28
N LEU A 106 0.26 -4.52 6.54
CA LEU A 106 -0.45 -5.81 6.63
C LEU A 106 -0.53 -6.53 5.27
N TRP A 107 -0.66 -5.77 4.17
CA TRP A 107 -0.64 -6.34 2.82
C TRP A 107 0.73 -6.92 2.48
N ALA A 108 1.80 -6.17 2.76
CA ALA A 108 3.17 -6.66 2.60
C ALA A 108 3.43 -7.92 3.44
N ALA A 109 2.92 -7.98 4.68
CA ALA A 109 3.02 -9.16 5.54
C ALA A 109 2.25 -10.38 5.00
N THR A 110 1.12 -10.14 4.35
CA THR A 110 0.30 -11.21 3.74
C THR A 110 1.08 -11.93 2.63
N PHE A 111 1.72 -11.17 1.74
CA PHE A 111 2.47 -11.72 0.61
C PHE A 111 3.86 -12.24 1.02
N SER A 112 4.59 -11.53 1.87
CA SER A 112 5.90 -12.00 2.37
C SER A 112 5.78 -13.20 3.34
N GLY A 113 4.62 -13.41 3.96
CA GLY A 113 4.42 -14.45 4.98
C GLY A 113 5.14 -14.17 6.29
N TYR A 114 5.56 -12.93 6.51
CA TYR A 114 6.33 -12.51 7.67
C TYR A 114 5.85 -11.14 8.18
N LEU A 115 5.66 -11.03 9.50
CA LEU A 115 5.39 -9.76 10.17
C LEU A 115 6.33 -9.59 11.38
N PHE A 116 6.21 -10.49 12.35
CA PHE A 116 7.15 -10.62 13.49
C PHE A 116 7.71 -12.04 13.64
N ARG A 117 7.01 -13.00 13.04
CA ARG A 117 7.36 -14.41 12.93
C ARG A 117 6.84 -14.91 11.60
N THR A 118 7.35 -16.06 11.16
CA THR A 118 6.81 -16.77 10.00
C THR A 118 5.36 -17.15 10.27
N MET A 119 4.50 -16.91 9.27
CA MET A 119 3.06 -17.15 9.36
C MET A 119 2.69 -18.40 8.56
N ASN A 120 1.79 -19.22 9.11
CA ASN A 120 1.21 -20.32 8.36
C ASN A 120 0.24 -19.81 7.27
N MET A 121 -0.07 -20.66 6.29
CA MET A 121 -0.92 -20.27 5.16
C MET A 121 -2.31 -19.78 5.60
N ILE A 122 -2.88 -20.39 6.64
CA ILE A 122 -4.19 -19.98 7.19
C ILE A 122 -4.12 -18.56 7.75
N ALA A 123 -3.12 -18.23 8.55
CA ALA A 123 -2.96 -16.89 9.09
C ALA A 123 -2.71 -15.85 7.98
N ARG A 124 -2.00 -16.23 6.92
CA ARG A 124 -1.80 -15.36 5.74
C ARG A 124 -3.12 -15.07 5.03
N ILE A 125 -3.95 -16.09 4.79
CA ILE A 125 -5.26 -15.93 4.16
C ILE A 125 -6.18 -15.06 5.03
N LEU A 126 -6.25 -15.34 6.34
CA LEU A 126 -7.04 -14.53 7.26
C LEU A 126 -6.56 -13.07 7.30
N LEU A 127 -5.25 -12.84 7.31
CA LEU A 127 -4.69 -11.50 7.27
C LEU A 127 -5.02 -10.78 5.96
N GLY A 128 -4.96 -11.48 4.82
CA GLY A 128 -5.38 -10.95 3.53
C GLY A 128 -6.85 -10.54 3.51
N LEU A 129 -7.74 -11.38 4.07
CA LEU A 129 -9.16 -11.07 4.19
C LEU A 129 -9.40 -9.84 5.07
N VAL A 130 -8.78 -9.77 6.25
CA VAL A 130 -8.88 -8.60 7.14
C VAL A 130 -8.40 -7.35 6.42
N THR A 131 -7.25 -7.42 5.74
CA THR A 131 -6.68 -6.25 5.08
C THR A 131 -7.53 -5.81 3.88
N SER A 132 -8.17 -6.74 3.16
CA SER A 132 -9.13 -6.38 2.10
C SER A 132 -10.37 -5.69 2.66
N GLY A 133 -10.85 -6.11 3.83
CA GLY A 133 -11.93 -5.43 4.55
C GLY A 133 -11.54 -4.00 4.95
N LEU A 134 -10.29 -3.79 5.37
CA LEU A 134 -9.77 -2.45 5.68
C LEU A 134 -9.65 -1.56 4.43
N VAL A 135 -9.28 -2.11 3.28
CA VAL A 135 -9.29 -1.38 2.00
C VAL A 135 -10.71 -0.91 1.67
N VAL A 136 -11.71 -1.79 1.81
CA VAL A 136 -13.13 -1.44 1.60
C VAL A 136 -13.58 -0.36 2.58
N LEU A 137 -13.15 -0.44 3.85
CA LEU A 137 -13.44 0.57 4.87
C LEU A 137 -12.88 1.95 4.48
N VAL A 138 -11.62 2.03 4.03
CA VAL A 138 -11.00 3.31 3.62
C VAL A 138 -11.74 3.93 2.43
N CYS A 139 -12.21 3.11 1.49
CA CYS A 139 -12.98 3.60 0.34
C CYS A 139 -14.40 4.05 0.72
N ASN A 140 -14.91 3.67 1.89
CA ASN A 140 -16.25 4.05 2.32
C ASN A 140 -16.25 5.44 2.98
N VAL A 141 -16.35 6.47 2.16
CA VAL A 141 -16.35 7.88 2.61
C VAL A 141 -17.45 8.16 3.65
N LYS A 142 -18.62 7.52 3.56
CA LYS A 142 -19.73 7.76 4.50
C LYS A 142 -19.39 7.34 5.93
N ILE A 143 -18.57 6.30 6.10
CA ILE A 143 -18.10 5.86 7.41
C ILE A 143 -16.89 6.71 7.82
N MET A 144 -16.01 7.00 6.86
CA MET A 144 -14.77 7.74 7.12
C MET A 144 -14.99 9.21 7.50
N THR A 145 -16.12 9.81 7.15
CA THR A 145 -16.46 11.20 7.53
C THR A 145 -17.16 11.30 8.89
N GLN A 146 -17.53 10.18 9.52
CA GLN A 146 -18.16 10.20 10.83
C GLN A 146 -17.10 10.33 11.93
N LEU A 147 -17.37 11.23 12.89
CA LEU A 147 -16.43 11.57 13.96
C LEU A 147 -16.07 10.36 14.85
N GLY A 148 -17.04 9.49 15.15
CA GLY A 148 -16.82 8.29 15.96
C GLY A 148 -15.82 7.31 15.33
N PRO A 149 -16.08 6.81 14.11
CA PRO A 149 -15.14 5.97 13.36
C PRO A 149 -13.76 6.59 13.16
N GLN A 150 -13.67 7.89 12.86
CA GLN A 150 -12.39 8.57 12.69
C GLN A 150 -11.52 8.50 13.95
N ILE A 151 -12.09 8.85 15.11
CA ILE A 151 -11.37 8.81 16.39
C ILE A 151 -10.97 7.37 16.71
N ALA A 152 -11.86 6.40 16.48
CA ALA A 152 -11.55 4.99 16.70
C ALA A 152 -10.37 4.52 15.82
N ILE A 153 -10.36 4.87 14.53
CA ILE A 153 -9.28 4.53 13.59
C ILE A 153 -7.96 5.16 14.02
N ILE A 154 -7.97 6.45 14.41
CA ILE A 154 -6.76 7.14 14.85
C ILE A 154 -6.23 6.49 16.14
N VAL A 155 -7.07 6.27 17.14
CA VAL A 155 -6.64 5.70 18.42
C VAL A 155 -6.16 4.26 18.26
N VAL A 156 -6.95 3.40 17.62
CA VAL A 156 -6.58 2.00 17.38
C VAL A 156 -5.35 1.92 16.48
N GLY A 157 -5.26 2.78 15.46
CA GLY A 157 -4.14 2.81 14.54
C GLY A 157 -2.83 3.25 15.19
N LEU A 158 -2.87 4.30 16.02
CA LEU A 158 -1.70 4.73 16.80
C LEU A 158 -1.27 3.66 17.80
N ILE A 159 -2.21 3.02 18.50
CA ILE A 159 -1.91 1.90 19.40
C ILE A 159 -1.27 0.75 18.63
N ALA A 160 -1.82 0.38 17.47
CA ALA A 160 -1.28 -0.68 16.63
C ALA A 160 0.14 -0.36 16.15
N LEU A 161 0.40 0.88 15.74
CA LEU A 161 1.74 1.34 15.34
C LEU A 161 2.73 1.30 16.52
N ILE A 162 2.33 1.78 17.70
CA ILE A 162 3.16 1.74 18.91
C ILE A 162 3.50 0.29 19.27
N ILE A 163 2.50 -0.60 19.29
CA ILE A 163 2.70 -2.04 19.53
C ILE A 163 3.64 -2.61 18.47
N PHE A 164 3.44 -2.28 17.20
CA PHE A 164 4.30 -2.72 16.12
C PHE A 164 5.75 -2.30 16.35
N PHE A 165 6.02 -1.05 16.71
CA PHE A 165 7.38 -0.59 17.00
C PHE A 165 8.00 -1.29 18.21
N ILE A 166 7.23 -1.52 19.28
CA ILE A 166 7.70 -2.21 20.49
C ILE A 166 8.06 -3.66 20.17
N LEU A 167 7.18 -4.38 19.48
CA LEU A 167 7.39 -5.77 19.10
C LEU A 167 8.53 -5.92 18.09
N ASN A 168 8.61 -5.02 17.10
CA ASN A 168 9.67 -5.03 16.11
C ASN A 168 11.04 -4.79 16.77
N LYS A 169 11.14 -3.85 17.73
CA LYS A 169 12.38 -3.62 18.48
C LYS A 169 12.85 -4.89 19.21
N LYS A 170 11.93 -5.61 19.84
CA LYS A 170 12.23 -6.90 20.52
C LYS A 170 12.68 -7.97 19.52
N ALA A 171 11.98 -8.10 18.39
CA ALA A 171 12.30 -9.09 17.36
C ALA A 171 13.70 -8.84 16.76
N VAL A 172 14.01 -7.58 16.44
CA VAL A 172 15.33 -7.20 15.92
C VAL A 172 16.44 -7.45 16.95
N GLN A 173 16.20 -7.14 18.23
CA GLN A 173 17.18 -7.43 19.29
C GLN A 173 17.42 -8.93 19.47
N ALA A 174 16.37 -9.74 19.46
CA ALA A 174 16.49 -11.20 19.55
C ALA A 174 17.25 -11.79 18.35
N SER A 175 16.99 -11.30 17.13
CA SER A 175 17.71 -11.73 15.93
C SER A 175 19.20 -11.38 15.99
N LYS A 176 19.56 -10.18 16.46
CA LYS A 176 20.97 -9.78 16.64
C LYS A 176 21.68 -10.64 17.70
N ALA A 177 21.01 -10.97 18.80
CA ALA A 177 21.57 -11.82 19.84
C ALA A 177 21.79 -13.27 19.40
N ALA A 178 21.02 -13.78 18.44
CA ALA A 178 21.19 -15.12 17.88
C ALA A 178 22.32 -15.22 16.84
N LEU A 179 22.82 -14.08 16.35
CA LEU A 179 23.88 -13.98 15.34
C LEU A 179 25.26 -13.64 15.96
N ALA A 180 25.31 -13.34 17.26
CA ALA A 180 26.53 -13.04 18.03
C ALA A 180 26.96 -14.26 18.84
#